data_AF-X0Y378-F1
#
_entry.id   AF-X0Y378-F1
#
_cell.length_a   1.000
_cell.length_b   1.000
_cell.length_c   1.000
_cell.angle_alpha   90.00
_cell.angle_beta   90.00
_cell.angle_gamma   90.00
#
_symmetry.space_group_name_H-M   'P 1'
#
loop_
_entity.id
_entity.type
_entity.pdbx_description
1 polymer ?
#
loop_
_entity_poly.entity_id
_entity_poly.type
_entity_poly.pdbx_seq_one_letter_code
_entity_poly.pdbx_strand_id
1 'polypeptide(L)'
;IAKLALKEGLTVLNEDKIIIRKEKGLFKIYGTPWNGKNQKTINNFSYINEIFFLKKSKTNQIEPIGKTKAVIEFVKNSFYLSVNNSMIKKRFDVCFDLAENLNCYCFGFRPDKSIWRFLNGFLKQSS
;
A
#
# COMPACT_ATOMS: atom_id res chain seq x y z
N ILE A 1 -11.51 3.64 6.20
CA ILE A 1 -10.33 4.52 6.03
C ILE A 1 -10.45 5.32 4.74
N ALA A 2 -10.64 4.66 3.58
CA ALA A 2 -10.86 5.33 2.30
C ALA A 2 -12.02 6.35 2.28
N LYS A 3 -13.18 6.03 2.89
CA LYS A 3 -14.26 7.04 3.10
C LYS A 3 -13.79 8.30 3.85
N LEU A 4 -12.88 8.15 4.82
CA LEU A 4 -12.28 9.29 5.52
C LEU A 4 -11.29 10.02 4.60
N ALA A 5 -10.54 9.29 3.77
CA ALA A 5 -9.60 9.86 2.80
C ALA A 5 -10.31 10.79 1.82
N LEU A 6 -11.42 10.32 1.25
CA LEU A 6 -12.25 11.08 0.31
C LEU A 6 -12.80 12.37 0.95
N LYS A 7 -13.14 12.34 2.25
CA LYS A 7 -13.58 13.53 3.00
C LYS A 7 -12.45 14.55 3.20
N GLU A 8 -11.21 14.09 3.28
CA GLU A 8 -10.01 14.93 3.35
C GLU A 8 -9.51 15.37 1.95
N GLY A 9 -10.28 15.10 0.89
CA GLY A 9 -9.92 15.48 -0.49
C GLY A 9 -8.84 14.59 -1.13
N LEU A 10 -8.51 13.45 -0.52
CA LEU A 10 -7.55 12.50 -1.10
C LEU A 10 -8.19 11.68 -2.22
N THR A 11 -7.36 11.33 -3.20
CA THR A 11 -7.75 10.39 -4.26
C THR A 11 -7.54 8.95 -3.78
N VAL A 12 -8.55 8.10 -3.97
CA VAL A 12 -8.48 6.66 -3.66
C VAL A 12 -8.47 5.88 -4.98
N LEU A 13 -7.40 5.12 -5.23
CA LEU A 13 -7.29 4.29 -6.44
C LEU A 13 -8.14 3.02 -6.35
N ASN A 14 -8.05 2.27 -5.24
CA ASN A 14 -8.89 1.11 -4.94
C ASN A 14 -8.81 0.78 -3.42
N GLU A 15 -9.83 0.10 -2.88
CA GLU A 15 -9.89 -0.30 -1.45
C GLU A 15 -9.63 -1.79 -1.21
N ASP A 16 -9.77 -2.64 -2.22
CA ASP A 16 -9.69 -4.10 -2.11
C ASP A 16 -8.46 -4.64 -2.85
N LYS A 17 -8.44 -4.52 -4.18
CA LYS A 17 -7.39 -5.10 -5.04
C LYS A 17 -6.74 -4.04 -5.90
N ILE A 18 -5.41 -4.01 -5.81
CA ILE A 18 -4.52 -3.17 -6.60
C ILE A 18 -3.56 -4.04 -7.40
N ILE A 19 -3.02 -3.48 -8.48
CA ILE A 19 -1.97 -4.11 -9.27
C ILE A 19 -0.72 -3.26 -9.13
N ILE A 20 0.39 -3.89 -8.78
CA ILE A 20 1.71 -3.24 -8.77
C ILE A 20 2.53 -3.79 -9.92
N ARG A 21 3.19 -2.90 -10.68
CA ARG A 21 4.13 -3.25 -11.73
C ARG A 21 5.41 -2.45 -11.58
N LYS A 22 6.54 -3.08 -11.84
CA LYS A 22 7.82 -2.38 -12.01
C LYS A 22 8.02 -2.06 -13.49
N GLU A 23 8.17 -0.79 -13.81
CA GLU A 23 8.40 -0.28 -15.16
C GLU A 23 9.53 0.75 -15.13
N LYS A 24 10.60 0.53 -15.92
CA LYS A 24 11.78 1.42 -15.98
C LYS A 24 12.38 1.75 -14.60
N GLY A 25 12.45 0.75 -13.72
CA GLY A 25 13.01 0.90 -12.36
C GLY A 25 12.06 1.49 -11.32
N LEU A 26 10.87 1.97 -11.72
CA LEU A 26 9.88 2.57 -10.83
C LEU A 26 8.69 1.64 -10.60
N PHE A 27 8.11 1.69 -9.40
CA PHE A 27 6.89 0.96 -9.07
C PHE A 27 5.65 1.81 -9.34
N LYS A 28 4.79 1.32 -10.23
CA LYS A 28 3.47 1.88 -10.49
C LYS A 28 2.40 1.05 -9.80
N ILE A 29 1.45 1.73 -9.19
CA ILE A 29 0.24 1.15 -8.62
C ILE A 29 -0.98 1.55 -9.45
N TYR A 30 -1.84 0.58 -9.73
CA TYR A 30 -3.07 0.73 -10.49
C TYR A 30 -4.25 0.26 -9.65
N GLY A 31 -5.34 1.03 -9.66
CA GLY A 31 -6.62 0.52 -9.19
C GLY A 31 -7.16 -0.55 -10.14
N THR A 32 -7.78 -1.61 -9.62
CA THR A 32 -8.52 -2.54 -10.48
C THR A 32 -9.92 -1.98 -10.80
N PRO A 33 -10.51 -2.32 -11.96
CA PRO A 33 -11.85 -1.82 -12.35
C PRO A 33 -13.00 -2.42 -11.50
N TRP A 34 -12.68 -3.34 -10.59
CA TRP A 34 -13.63 -3.96 -9.66
C TRP A 34 -13.86 -3.04 -8.47
N ASN A 35 -14.70 -2.05 -8.69
CA ASN A 35 -15.06 -1.09 -7.65
C ASN A 35 -16.13 -1.71 -6.76
N GLY A 36 -15.86 -1.78 -5.45
CA GLY A 36 -16.92 -1.91 -4.45
C GLY A 36 -17.89 -0.71 -4.49
N LYS A 37 -18.72 -0.56 -3.44
CA LYS A 37 -19.89 0.35 -3.36
C LYS A 37 -19.64 1.87 -3.57
N ASN A 38 -18.42 2.34 -3.83
CA ASN A 38 -18.09 3.76 -3.95
C ASN A 38 -17.64 4.10 -5.39
N GLN A 39 -18.54 4.69 -6.18
CA GLN A 39 -18.39 5.01 -7.61
C GLN A 39 -17.41 6.18 -7.91
N LYS A 40 -16.16 6.12 -7.44
CA LYS A 40 -15.12 7.08 -7.85
C LYS A 40 -13.76 6.39 -7.95
N THR A 41 -13.61 5.39 -8.80
CA THR A 41 -12.25 5.00 -9.22
C THR A 41 -11.89 5.72 -10.48
N ILE A 42 -10.79 6.45 -10.39
CA ILE A 42 -10.10 6.99 -11.55
C ILE A 42 -9.31 5.81 -12.09
N ASN A 43 -9.52 5.42 -13.35
CA ASN A 43 -8.68 4.45 -14.05
C ASN A 43 -7.31 5.09 -14.33
N ASN A 44 -6.55 5.30 -13.25
CA ASN A 44 -5.32 6.04 -13.23
C ASN A 44 -4.28 5.28 -12.41
N PHE A 45 -3.02 5.60 -12.65
CA PHE A 45 -1.91 5.03 -11.92
C PHE A 45 -1.24 6.11 -11.09
N SER A 46 -0.49 5.67 -10.08
CA SER A 46 0.46 6.52 -9.37
C SER A 46 1.78 5.78 -9.24
N TYR A 47 2.86 6.53 -9.05
CA TYR A 47 4.09 5.96 -8.51
C TYR A 47 3.95 5.74 -7.01
N ILE A 48 4.57 4.67 -6.52
CA ILE A 48 4.61 4.36 -5.09
C ILE A 48 5.82 5.03 -4.48
N ASN A 49 5.60 5.89 -3.49
CA ASN A 49 6.68 6.46 -2.69
C ASN A 49 6.88 5.65 -1.41
N GLU A 50 5.79 5.36 -0.71
CA GLU A 50 5.82 4.74 0.62
C GLU A 50 4.71 3.71 0.79
N ILE A 51 4.99 2.66 1.56
CA ILE A 51 4.03 1.60 1.87
C ILE A 51 3.78 1.52 3.37
N PHE A 52 2.51 1.61 3.76
CA PHE A 52 2.06 1.53 5.13
C PHE A 52 1.20 0.28 5.36
N PHE A 53 1.68 -0.65 6.17
CA PHE A 53 0.92 -1.80 6.64
C PHE A 53 0.06 -1.37 7.84
N LEU A 54 -1.25 -1.30 7.63
CA LEU A 54 -2.18 -0.74 8.61
C LEU A 54 -2.54 -1.75 9.70
N LYS A 55 -2.46 -1.31 10.96
CA LYS A 55 -2.91 -2.06 12.13
C LYS A 55 -3.80 -1.17 12.99
N LYS A 56 -5.00 -1.63 13.38
CA LYS A 56 -5.85 -0.87 14.31
C LYS A 56 -5.12 -0.70 15.66
N SER A 57 -5.12 0.52 16.20
CA SER A 57 -4.52 0.89 17.48
C SER A 57 -5.34 1.96 18.18
N LYS A 58 -5.09 2.19 19.47
CA LYS A 58 -5.67 3.30 20.23
C LYS A 58 -5.03 4.65 19.85
N THR A 59 -3.79 4.61 19.41
CA THR A 59 -2.95 5.77 19.06
C THR A 59 -2.44 5.66 17.63
N ASN A 60 -2.16 6.80 17.00
CA ASN A 60 -1.48 6.83 15.71
C ASN A 60 0.04 6.74 15.95
N GLN A 61 0.69 5.76 15.34
CA GLN A 61 2.14 5.60 15.37
C GLN A 61 2.62 4.95 14.08
N ILE A 62 3.71 5.48 13.51
CA ILE A 62 4.36 4.95 12.31
C ILE A 62 5.76 4.52 12.72
N GLU A 63 6.10 3.26 12.44
CA GLU A 63 7.40 2.68 12.72
C GLU A 63 7.96 2.05 11.44
N PRO A 64 9.23 2.28 11.08
CA PRO A 64 9.84 1.60 9.95
C PRO A 64 9.85 0.09 10.19
N ILE A 65 9.67 -0.68 9.13
CA ILE A 65 9.83 -2.13 9.20
C ILE A 65 11.04 -2.58 8.40
N GLY A 66 11.78 -3.54 8.95
CA GLY A 66 12.91 -4.16 8.26
C GLY A 66 12.46 -4.91 7.01
N LYS A 67 13.36 -5.01 6.03
CA LYS A 67 13.09 -5.57 4.70
C LYS A 67 12.49 -6.98 4.76
N THR A 68 13.03 -7.86 5.61
CA THR A 68 12.48 -9.22 5.83
C THR A 68 11.01 -9.20 6.26
N LYS A 69 10.65 -8.29 7.18
CA LYS A 69 9.27 -8.14 7.64
C LYS A 69 8.38 -7.57 6.54
N ALA A 70 8.88 -6.62 5.74
CA ALA A 70 8.16 -6.08 4.59
C ALA A 70 7.85 -7.17 3.55
N VAL A 71 8.82 -8.02 3.21
CA VAL A 71 8.59 -9.18 2.31
C VAL A 71 7.50 -10.10 2.85
N ILE A 72 7.54 -10.44 4.14
CA ILE A 72 6.51 -11.27 4.78
C ILE A 72 5.13 -10.62 4.64
N GLU A 73 5.02 -9.31 4.88
CA GLU A 73 3.76 -8.61 4.75
C GLU A 73 3.28 -8.52 3.28
N PHE A 74 4.17 -8.31 2.30
CA PHE A 74 3.79 -8.38 0.88
C PHE A 74 3.30 -9.76 0.47
N VAL A 75 3.94 -10.82 0.95
CA VAL A 75 3.51 -12.19 0.68
C VAL A 75 2.13 -12.43 1.30
N LYS A 76 1.89 -12.05 2.55
CA LYS A 76 0.56 -12.19 3.18
C LYS A 76 -0.54 -11.43 2.43
N ASN A 77 -0.23 -10.25 1.91
CA ASN A 77 -1.20 -9.36 1.26
C ASN A 77 -1.27 -9.53 -0.28
N SER A 78 -0.52 -10.47 -0.85
CA SER A 78 -0.61 -10.79 -2.28
C SER A 78 -1.55 -11.97 -2.49
N PHE A 79 -2.68 -11.71 -3.14
CA PHE A 79 -3.64 -12.75 -3.51
C PHE A 79 -3.19 -13.43 -4.80
N TYR A 80 -2.79 -14.70 -4.76
CA TYR A 80 -2.52 -15.46 -5.97
C TYR A 80 -2.72 -16.97 -5.78
N LEU A 81 -3.48 -17.58 -6.70
CA LEU A 81 -3.62 -19.03 -6.87
C LEU A 81 -2.64 -19.47 -7.97
N SER A 82 -1.36 -19.63 -7.64
CA SER A 82 -0.34 -20.08 -8.60
C SER A 82 -0.14 -21.57 -8.49
N VAL A 83 -0.24 -22.26 -9.61
CA VAL A 83 -0.13 -23.73 -9.74
C VAL A 83 1.27 -24.21 -10.13
N ASN A 84 2.24 -23.32 -10.41
CA ASN A 84 3.60 -23.69 -10.81
C ASN A 84 4.72 -22.87 -10.12
N ASN A 85 5.92 -23.46 -10.07
CA ASN A 85 7.07 -22.90 -9.36
C ASN A 85 7.61 -21.60 -9.97
N SER A 86 7.51 -21.41 -11.29
CA SER A 86 8.04 -20.22 -11.96
C SER A 86 7.24 -18.96 -11.60
N MET A 87 5.92 -19.10 -11.45
CA MET A 87 5.05 -18.00 -11.02
C MET A 87 5.23 -17.66 -9.53
N ILE A 88 5.44 -18.67 -8.69
CA ILE A 88 5.78 -18.48 -7.28
C ILE A 88 7.08 -17.69 -7.17
N LYS A 89 8.13 -18.09 -7.90
CA LYS A 89 9.42 -17.37 -7.91
C LYS A 89 9.24 -15.91 -8.31
N LYS A 90 8.56 -15.63 -9.43
CA LYS A 90 8.29 -14.26 -9.89
C LYS A 90 7.58 -13.40 -8.83
N ARG A 91 6.63 -13.98 -8.09
CA ARG A 91 5.94 -13.28 -7.00
C ARG A 91 6.90 -12.90 -5.89
N PHE A 92 7.73 -13.83 -5.44
CA PHE A 92 8.74 -13.55 -4.42
C PHE A 92 9.72 -12.50 -4.92
N ASP A 93 10.22 -12.61 -6.15
CA ASP A 93 11.13 -11.63 -6.75
C ASP A 93 10.53 -10.22 -6.69
N VAL A 94 9.25 -10.04 -7.04
CA VAL A 94 8.56 -8.74 -6.93
C VAL A 94 8.43 -8.28 -5.47
N CYS A 95 8.12 -9.17 -4.53
CA CYS A 95 7.99 -8.82 -3.11
C CYS A 95 9.34 -8.39 -2.51
N PHE A 96 10.44 -9.05 -2.88
CA PHE A 96 11.80 -8.64 -2.53
C PHE A 96 12.13 -7.28 -3.12
N ASP A 97 11.86 -7.10 -4.41
CA ASP A 97 12.16 -5.86 -5.12
C ASP A 97 11.40 -4.66 -4.52
N LEU A 98 10.15 -4.84 -4.11
CA LEU A 98 9.39 -3.82 -3.37
C LEU A 98 10.03 -3.49 -2.02
N ALA A 99 10.39 -4.49 -1.23
CA ALA A 99 10.97 -4.31 0.09
C ALA A 99 12.39 -3.70 0.07
N GLU A 100 13.12 -3.91 -1.02
CA GLU A 100 14.47 -3.36 -1.21
C GLU A 100 14.47 -1.89 -1.66
N ASN A 101 13.45 -1.47 -2.40
CA ASN A 101 13.45 -0.17 -3.09
C ASN A 101 12.41 0.83 -2.56
N LEU A 102 11.49 0.43 -1.68
CA LEU A 102 10.48 1.32 -1.10
C LEU A 102 10.62 1.34 0.43
N ASN A 103 10.44 2.51 1.06
CA ASN A 103 10.35 2.50 2.51
C ASN A 103 8.98 1.93 2.93
N CYS A 104 9.05 1.07 3.93
CA CYS A 104 7.93 0.31 4.42
C CYS A 104 7.76 0.59 5.90
N TYR A 105 6.51 0.80 6.32
CA TYR A 105 6.18 1.13 7.70
C TYR A 105 5.02 0.28 8.22
N CYS A 106 5.02 0.06 9.53
CA CYS A 106 3.83 -0.37 10.25
C CYS A 106 3.12 0.89 10.75
N PHE A 107 1.87 1.08 10.37
CA PHE A 107 1.06 2.20 10.82
C PHE A 107 -0.04 1.69 11.77
N GLY A 108 0.24 1.80 13.07
CA GLY A 108 -0.79 1.68 14.09
C GLY A 108 -1.72 2.89 13.99
N PHE A 109 -2.99 2.71 13.63
CA PHE A 109 -3.91 3.82 13.39
C PHE A 109 -5.16 3.77 14.27
N ARG A 110 -5.60 4.95 14.71
CA ARG A 110 -6.93 5.18 15.28
C ARG A 110 -7.93 5.38 14.13
N PRO A 111 -9.08 4.69 14.12
CA PRO A 111 -10.01 4.68 12.98
C PRO A 111 -10.90 5.94 12.91
N ASP A 112 -10.32 7.13 13.03
CA ASP A 112 -11.00 8.41 12.92
C ASP A 112 -10.26 9.37 11.97
N LYS A 113 -10.74 10.62 11.85
CA LYS A 113 -10.14 11.64 10.98
C LYS A 113 -8.66 11.96 11.28
N SER A 114 -8.16 11.63 12.47
CA SER A 114 -6.77 11.93 12.84
C SER A 114 -5.75 11.13 12.06
N ILE A 115 -6.13 10.00 11.46
CA ILE A 115 -5.23 9.14 10.68
C ILE A 115 -4.52 9.93 9.57
N TRP A 116 -5.28 10.70 8.78
CA TRP A 116 -4.76 11.44 7.62
C TRP A 116 -3.96 12.67 8.05
N ARG A 117 -4.40 13.36 9.11
CA ARG A 117 -3.63 14.46 9.71
C ARG A 117 -2.27 13.97 10.20
N PHE A 118 -2.24 12.83 10.87
CA PHE A 118 -1.00 12.24 11.38
C PHE A 118 -0.08 11.81 10.23
N LEU A 119 -0.62 11.11 9.23
CA LEU A 119 0.14 10.67 8.07
C LEU A 119 0.74 11.84 7.28
N ASN A 120 -0.03 12.91 7.05
CA ASN A 120 0.49 14.11 6.39
C ASN A 120 1.62 14.78 7.18
N GLY A 121 1.55 14.77 8.52
CA GLY A 121 2.62 15.28 9.38
C GLY A 121 3.90 14.44 9.27
N PHE A 122 3.76 13.12 9.16
CA PHE A 122 4.89 12.20 8.96
C PHE A 122 5.56 12.39 7.59
N LEU A 123 4.77 12.45 6.51
CA LEU A 123 5.28 12.58 5.15
C LEU A 123 6.05 13.90 4.92
N LYS A 124 5.60 15.00 5.54
CA LYS A 124 6.30 16.30 5.47
C LYS A 124 7.67 16.32 6.15
N GLN A 125 7.92 15.41 7.09
CA GLN A 125 9.22 15.28 7.76
C GLN A 125 10.16 14.34 6.99
N SER A 126 9.64 13.56 6.05
CA SER A 126 10.38 12.54 5.29
C SER A 126 10.70 12.99 3.85
N SER A 127 10.27 14.20 3.45
CA SER A 127 10.56 14.84 2.16
C SER A 127 11.57 15.96 2.36
#